data_AF-A0A6B2G6B6-F1
#
_entry.id   AF-A0A6B2G6B6-F1
#
_cell.length_a   1.000
_cell.length_b   1.000
_cell.length_c   1.000
_cell.angle_alpha   90.00
_cell.angle_beta   90.00
_cell.angle_gamma   90.00
#
_symmetry.space_group_name_H-M   'P 1'
#
loop_
_entity.id
_entity.type
_entity.pdbx_description
1 polymer ?
#
loop_
_entity_poly.entity_id
_entity_poly.type
_entity_poly.pdbx_seq_one_letter_code
_entity_poly.pdbx_strand_id
1 'polypeptide(L)'
;SLSYSRKIILHQNGLKIIRAELFYTDDQPLNEKKAEFLEKDLFEKEYEDSKSKIELGNISYDNDAQTVTLLTQIDLQPNQRITLRLRYRAEYSKKLDGLYKAVYTNSKKEKIMIASTQFEPTSARKVFPCFDEPSFK
;
A
#
# COMPACT_ATOMS: atom_id res chain seq x y z
N SER A 1 24.66 -17.47 -1.60
CA SER A 1 24.67 -16.64 -0.38
C SER A 1 23.24 -16.20 -0.09
N LEU A 2 22.60 -16.78 0.93
CA LEU A 2 21.27 -16.36 1.37
C LEU A 2 21.43 -15.02 2.09
N SER A 3 21.01 -13.92 1.45
CA SER A 3 21.15 -12.58 2.02
C SER A 3 20.01 -12.31 2.99
N TYR A 4 20.36 -12.06 4.24
CA TYR A 4 19.47 -11.57 5.28
C TYR A 4 19.22 -10.08 5.04
N SER A 5 18.00 -9.59 5.26
CA SER A 5 17.67 -8.17 5.12
C SER A 5 16.92 -7.66 6.34
N ARG A 6 17.24 -6.43 6.75
CA ARG A 6 16.47 -5.66 7.75
C ARG A 6 15.58 -4.59 7.13
N LYS A 7 15.44 -4.61 5.80
CA LYS A 7 14.79 -3.54 5.03
C LYS A 7 13.67 -4.13 4.21
N ILE A 8 12.48 -3.55 4.38
CA ILE A 8 11.39 -3.66 3.41
C ILE A 8 11.32 -2.32 2.68
N ILE A 9 11.55 -2.33 1.38
CA ILE A 9 11.57 -1.13 0.54
C ILE A 9 10.35 -1.19 -0.38
N LEU A 10 9.49 -0.17 -0.30
CA LEU A 10 8.31 -0.03 -1.14
C LEU A 10 8.44 1.22 -1.98
N HIS A 11 7.95 1.17 -3.21
CA HIS A 11 7.77 2.35 -4.04
C HIS A 11 6.57 3.15 -3.54
N GLN A 12 6.75 4.46 -3.45
CA GLN A 12 5.71 5.42 -3.12
C GLN A 12 6.01 6.77 -3.77
N ASN A 13 5.00 7.55 -4.13
CA ASN A 13 5.18 8.90 -4.62
C ASN A 13 4.17 9.85 -3.97
N GLY A 14 4.64 10.61 -2.99
CA GLY A 14 3.83 11.57 -2.24
C GLY A 14 2.89 10.93 -1.22
N LEU A 15 3.11 9.66 -0.87
CA LEU A 15 2.29 8.96 0.13
C LEU A 15 2.87 9.16 1.52
N LYS A 16 2.00 9.38 2.51
CA LYS A 16 2.40 9.46 3.92
C LYS A 16 1.92 8.21 4.66
N ILE A 17 2.84 7.41 5.16
CA ILE A 17 2.52 6.30 6.08
C ILE A 17 2.09 6.89 7.43
N ILE A 18 0.92 6.49 7.88
CA ILE A 18 0.32 6.82 9.18
C ILE A 18 0.62 5.73 10.20
N ARG A 19 0.52 4.46 9.79
CA ARG A 19 0.78 3.28 10.62
C ARG A 19 1.35 2.17 9.74
N ALA A 20 2.34 1.44 10.26
CA ALA A 20 2.88 0.24 9.64
C ALA A 20 3.00 -0.85 10.71
N GLU A 21 2.56 -2.06 10.38
CA GLU A 21 2.59 -3.21 11.27
C GLU A 21 3.00 -4.43 10.49
N LEU A 22 3.93 -5.21 11.06
CA LEU A 22 4.50 -6.37 10.41
C LEU A 22 4.25 -7.61 11.27
N PHE A 23 3.85 -8.71 10.64
CA PHE A 23 3.50 -9.95 11.31
C PHE A 23 4.12 -11.14 10.59
N TYR A 24 4.49 -12.18 11.33
CA TYR A 24 4.70 -13.51 10.73
C TYR A 24 3.37 -14.06 10.22
N THR A 25 3.40 -14.80 9.11
CA THR A 25 2.20 -15.45 8.57
C THR A 25 2.40 -16.95 8.46
N ASP A 26 1.52 -17.68 9.14
CA ASP A 26 1.31 -19.11 8.91
C ASP A 26 0.36 -19.30 7.72
N ASP A 27 0.63 -20.34 6.93
CA ASP A 27 0.11 -20.65 5.59
C ASP A 27 -1.42 -20.71 5.42
N GLN A 28 -2.07 -19.55 5.49
CA GLN A 28 -3.37 -19.32 4.88
C GLN A 28 -3.19 -18.18 3.87
N PRO A 29 -3.34 -18.43 2.55
CA PRO A 29 -3.32 -17.34 1.58
C PRO A 29 -4.34 -16.29 2.02
N LEU A 30 -3.96 -15.02 1.95
CA LEU A 30 -4.89 -13.93 2.14
C LEU A 30 -5.94 -14.09 1.04
N ASN A 31 -7.10 -14.70 1.36
CA ASN A 31 -8.19 -14.86 0.40
C ASN A 31 -8.38 -13.51 -0.26
N GLU A 32 -8.23 -13.45 -1.59
CA GLU A 32 -8.45 -12.28 -2.43
C GLU A 32 -9.90 -11.80 -2.24
N LYS A 33 -10.19 -11.14 -1.12
CA LYS A 33 -11.32 -10.24 -1.05
C LYS A 33 -10.84 -9.00 -1.76
N LYS A 34 -11.24 -8.90 -3.04
CA LYS A 34 -11.16 -7.68 -3.84
C LYS A 34 -11.42 -6.50 -2.92
N ALA A 35 -10.49 -5.55 -2.91
CA ALA A 35 -10.68 -4.28 -2.22
C ALA A 35 -11.91 -3.60 -2.83
N GLU A 36 -13.08 -3.85 -2.25
CA GLU A 36 -14.30 -3.11 -2.56
C GLU A 36 -14.08 -1.71 -1.99
N PHE A 37 -13.82 -0.75 -2.88
CA PHE A 37 -13.87 0.67 -2.57
C PHE A 37 -15.31 1.01 -2.17
N LEU A 38 -15.62 0.85 -0.88
CA LEU A 38 -16.88 1.25 -0.29
C LEU A 38 -16.68 2.64 0.33
N GLU A 39 -17.39 3.62 -0.25
CA GLU A 39 -17.57 4.92 0.38
C GLU A 39 -18.17 4.72 1.77
N LYS A 40 -17.54 5.36 2.77
CA LYS A 40 -18.05 5.48 4.15
C LYS A 40 -18.39 4.15 4.81
N ASP A 41 -17.37 3.47 5.29
CA ASP A 41 -17.17 3.29 6.73
C ASP A 41 -15.83 2.57 6.89
N LEU A 42 -15.00 3.07 7.79
CA LEU A 42 -13.76 2.41 8.20
C LEU A 42 -14.13 1.10 8.90
N PHE A 43 -14.40 0.05 8.13
CA PHE A 43 -14.40 -1.31 8.65
C PHE A 43 -12.95 -1.67 8.94
N GLU A 44 -12.47 -1.26 10.12
CA GLU A 44 -11.31 -1.86 10.76
C GLU A 44 -11.74 -3.28 11.11
N LYS A 45 -11.56 -4.21 10.15
CA LYS A 45 -11.76 -5.61 10.43
C LYS A 45 -10.69 -5.97 11.47
N GLU A 46 -11.12 -6.20 12.71
CA GLU A 46 -10.27 -6.82 13.72
C GLU A 46 -9.89 -8.20 13.19
N TYR A 47 -8.69 -8.29 12.62
CA TYR A 47 -8.04 -9.57 12.46
C TYR A 47 -7.59 -9.98 13.84
N GLU A 48 -8.11 -11.10 14.32
CA GLU A 48 -7.69 -11.71 15.58
C GLU A 48 -6.22 -12.14 15.40
N ASP A 49 -5.30 -11.26 15.83
CA ASP A 49 -3.86 -11.45 15.71
C ASP A 49 -3.40 -12.46 16.77
N SER A 50 -3.55 -13.75 16.44
CA SER A 50 -2.72 -14.81 17.06
C SER A 50 -1.28 -14.81 16.51
N LYS A 51 -0.96 -13.88 15.59
CA LYS A 51 0.30 -13.82 14.85
C LYS A 51 1.36 -13.01 15.60
N SER A 52 2.56 -13.57 15.71
CA SER A 52 3.69 -12.87 16.32
C SER A 52 4.03 -11.61 15.52
N LYS A 53 3.95 -10.45 16.19
CA LYS A 53 4.30 -9.15 15.61
C LYS A 53 5.82 -9.03 15.48
N ILE A 54 6.27 -8.48 14.37
CA ILE A 54 7.67 -8.09 14.15
C ILE A 54 7.77 -6.58 14.40
N GLU A 55 8.60 -6.19 15.35
CA GLU A 55 8.79 -4.78 15.64
C GLU A 55 9.54 -4.08 14.51
N LEU A 56 9.00 -2.92 14.14
CA LEU A 56 9.61 -2.01 13.17
C LEU A 56 10.49 -1.00 13.92
N GLY A 57 11.58 -0.63 13.28
CA GLY A 57 12.39 0.51 13.65
C GLY A 57 11.94 1.76 12.87
N ASN A 58 12.91 2.50 12.36
CA ASN A 58 12.62 3.74 11.65
C ASN A 58 11.96 3.50 10.28
N ILE A 59 11.09 4.44 9.92
CA ILE A 59 10.54 4.59 8.58
C ILE A 59 11.23 5.79 7.93
N SER A 60 11.90 5.58 6.80
CA SER A 60 12.60 6.64 6.06
C SER A 60 12.11 6.76 4.63
N TYR A 61 12.05 7.98 4.12
CA TYR A 61 11.58 8.29 2.77
C TYR A 61 12.75 8.73 1.90
N ASP A 62 12.78 8.24 0.67
CA ASP A 62 13.63 8.74 -0.39
C ASP A 62 12.72 9.26 -1.51
N ASN A 63 12.60 10.59 -1.60
CA ASN A 63 11.70 11.24 -2.55
C ASN A 63 12.23 11.18 -3.99
N ASP A 64 13.56 11.14 -4.16
CA ASP A 64 14.19 11.09 -5.48
C ASP A 64 14.02 9.69 -6.06
N ALA A 65 14.27 8.66 -5.24
CA ALA A 65 14.03 7.26 -5.62
C ALA A 65 12.54 6.89 -5.60
N GLN A 66 11.66 7.73 -5.04
CA GLN A 66 10.25 7.45 -4.83
C GLN A 66 10.05 6.14 -4.04
N THR A 67 10.76 6.01 -2.93
CA THR A 67 10.66 4.85 -2.04
C THR A 67 10.41 5.24 -0.59
N VAL A 68 9.93 4.26 0.17
CA VAL A 68 9.87 4.27 1.61
C VAL A 68 10.49 2.98 2.12
N THR A 69 11.38 3.11 3.09
CA THR A 69 12.06 1.98 3.74
C THR A 69 11.51 1.81 5.15
N LEU A 70 11.04 0.60 5.45
CA LEU A 70 10.67 0.14 6.78
C LEU A 70 11.83 -0.71 7.31
N LEU A 71 12.46 -0.27 8.40
CA LEU A 71 13.46 -1.07 9.08
C LEU A 71 12.79 -2.09 10.00
N THR A 72 13.21 -3.34 9.95
CA THR A 72 12.84 -4.35 10.94
C THR A 72 13.88 -4.40 12.05
N GLN A 73 13.45 -4.65 13.29
CA GLN A 73 14.39 -4.80 14.42
C GLN A 73 15.13 -6.16 14.40
N ILE A 74 14.67 -7.09 13.57
CA ILE A 74 15.24 -8.42 13.36
C ILE A 74 15.61 -8.62 11.88
N ASP A 75 16.49 -9.58 11.62
CA ASP A 75 16.80 -10.03 10.26
C ASP A 75 15.67 -10.91 9.70
N LEU A 76 15.13 -10.51 8.54
CA LEU A 76 14.18 -11.33 7.80
C LEU A 76 14.93 -12.45 7.07
N GLN A 77 14.46 -13.68 7.29
CA GLN A 77 15.02 -14.87 6.66
C GLN A 77 14.48 -15.02 5.23
N PRO A 78 15.27 -15.55 4.29
CA PRO A 78 14.74 -15.98 3.00
C PRO A 78 13.60 -17.00 3.17
N ASN A 79 12.60 -16.95 2.29
CA ASN A 79 11.38 -17.77 2.33
C ASN A 79 10.49 -17.56 3.57
N GLN A 80 10.78 -16.57 4.42
CA GLN A 80 9.92 -16.19 5.53
C GLN A 80 8.68 -15.46 5.01
N ARG A 81 7.49 -15.99 5.33
CA ARG A 81 6.22 -15.33 5.01
C ARG A 81 5.89 -14.30 6.07
N ILE A 82 5.67 -13.07 5.62
CA ILE A 82 5.30 -11.95 6.46
C ILE A 82 4.10 -11.23 5.86
N THR A 83 3.31 -10.58 6.71
CA THR A 83 2.24 -9.68 6.29
C THR A 83 2.55 -8.29 6.78
N LEU A 84 2.65 -7.35 5.84
CA LEU A 84 2.79 -5.93 6.12
C LEU A 84 1.43 -5.25 5.97
N ARG A 85 0.92 -4.69 7.07
CA ARG A 85 -0.29 -3.84 7.07
C ARG A 85 0.14 -2.38 7.09
N LEU A 86 -0.41 -1.58 6.17
CA LEU A 86 -0.13 -0.15 6.05
C LEU A 86 -1.41 0.66 6.12
N ARG A 87 -1.43 1.66 7.00
CA ARG A 87 -2.35 2.79 6.93
C ARG A 87 -1.58 3.97 6.37
N TYR A 88 -2.04 4.55 5.27
CA TYR A 88 -1.38 5.68 4.60
C TYR A 88 -2.41 6.70 4.10
N ARG A 89 -1.92 7.90 3.76
CA ARG A 89 -2.70 8.94 3.08
C ARG A 89 -2.10 9.21 1.71
N ALA A 90 -2.97 9.30 0.72
CA ALA A 90 -2.68 9.78 -0.63
C ALA A 90 -3.50 11.06 -0.89
N GLU A 91 -2.96 11.96 -1.70
CA GLU A 91 -3.73 13.07 -2.25
C GLU A 91 -4.31 12.68 -3.61
N TYR A 92 -5.49 13.20 -3.93
CA TYR A 92 -6.04 13.04 -5.28
C TYR A 92 -5.14 13.75 -6.28
N SER A 93 -4.83 13.07 -7.39
CA SER A 93 -4.17 13.72 -8.50
C SER A 93 -5.07 14.78 -9.12
N LYS A 94 -4.46 15.91 -9.49
CA LYS A 94 -5.08 16.97 -10.30
C LYS A 94 -4.97 16.67 -11.80
N LYS A 95 -4.28 15.59 -12.18
CA LYS A 95 -4.09 15.09 -13.54
C LYS A 95 -4.81 13.74 -13.70
N LEU A 96 -4.93 13.24 -14.92
CA LEU A 96 -5.55 11.94 -15.23
C LEU A 96 -4.57 10.77 -14.98
N ASP A 97 -3.94 10.74 -13.80
CA ASP A 97 -2.97 9.73 -13.38
C ASP A 97 -3.12 9.38 -11.90
N GLY A 98 -2.74 8.18 -11.48
CA GLY A 98 -2.95 7.72 -10.10
C GLY A 98 -4.43 7.68 -9.75
N LEU A 99 -4.81 8.17 -8.55
CA LEU A 99 -6.19 8.29 -8.10
C LEU A 99 -6.66 9.72 -8.34
N TYR A 100 -7.58 9.93 -9.28
CA TYR A 100 -8.05 11.26 -9.65
C TYR A 100 -9.58 11.37 -9.57
N LYS A 101 -10.07 12.60 -9.45
CA LYS A 101 -11.50 12.91 -9.47
C LYS A 101 -11.91 13.33 -10.88
N ALA A 102 -12.86 12.64 -11.48
CA ALA A 102 -13.55 13.08 -12.68
C ALA A 102 -14.95 13.58 -12.32
N VAL A 103 -15.43 14.56 -13.08
CA VAL A 103 -16.78 15.08 -12.96
C VAL A 103 -17.46 14.92 -14.31
N TYR A 104 -18.59 14.22 -14.34
CA TYR A 104 -19.45 14.18 -15.52
C TYR A 104 -20.84 14.71 -15.18
N THR A 105 -21.55 15.17 -16.20
CA THR A 105 -22.92 15.66 -16.04
C THR A 105 -23.87 14.56 -16.49
N ASN A 106 -24.79 14.16 -15.62
CA ASN A 106 -25.78 13.14 -15.96
C ASN A 106 -26.90 13.70 -16.85
N SER A 107 -27.82 12.84 -17.29
CA SER A 107 -28.99 13.22 -18.09
C SER A 107 -29.95 14.18 -17.38
N LYS A 108 -29.86 14.30 -16.05
CA LYS A 108 -30.62 15.25 -15.21
C LYS A 108 -29.90 16.58 -14.99
N LYS A 109 -28.78 16.83 -15.68
CA LYS A 109 -27.91 18.01 -15.52
C LYS A 109 -27.25 18.14 -14.13
N GLU A 110 -27.16 17.05 -13.39
CA GLU A 110 -26.47 17.00 -12.10
C GLU A 110 -25.00 16.66 -12.32
N LYS A 111 -24.11 17.34 -11.60
CA LYS A 111 -22.67 17.02 -11.59
C LYS A 111 -22.43 15.83 -10.68
N ILE A 112 -22.01 14.72 -11.25
CA ILE A 112 -21.62 13.51 -10.52
C ILE A 112 -20.09 13.45 -10.45
N MET A 113 -19.56 13.36 -9.23
CA MET A 113 -18.14 13.18 -8.98
C MET A 113 -17.83 11.69 -8.87
N ILE A 114 -16.84 11.22 -9.61
CA ILE A 114 -16.34 9.85 -9.55
C ILE A 114 -14.85 9.88 -9.22
N ALA A 115 -14.38 8.90 -8.45
CA ALA A 115 -12.96 8.61 -8.31
C ALA A 115 -12.57 7.54 -9.33
N SER A 116 -11.50 7.75 -10.08
CA SER A 116 -10.98 6.80 -11.06
C SER A 116 -9.48 6.63 -10.88
N THR A 117 -8.98 5.46 -11.29
CA THR A 117 -7.56 5.08 -11.16
C THR A 117 -6.94 4.88 -12.53
N GLN A 118 -5.79 5.51 -12.80
CA GLN A 118 -4.97 5.23 -13.97
C GLN A 118 -3.54 4.91 -13.51
N PHE A 119 -3.15 3.64 -13.60
CA PHE A 119 -1.91 3.12 -13.01
C PHE A 119 -0.76 2.92 -13.99
N GLU A 120 -1.02 2.90 -15.30
CA GLU A 120 0.06 2.68 -16.27
C GLU A 120 0.89 3.96 -16.53
N PRO A 121 2.22 3.83 -16.76
CA PRO A 121 3.05 2.64 -16.51
C PRO A 121 3.58 2.54 -15.07
N THR A 122 3.60 3.65 -14.29
CA THR A 122 4.24 3.72 -12.95
C THR A 122 3.42 4.56 -11.95
N SER A 123 2.11 4.64 -12.13
CA SER A 123 1.24 5.48 -11.28
C SER A 123 0.62 4.73 -10.10
N ALA A 124 0.82 3.42 -9.98
CA ALA A 124 0.40 2.63 -8.82
C ALA A 124 1.01 3.16 -7.50
N ARG A 125 2.32 3.51 -7.52
CA ARG A 125 3.05 4.09 -6.38
C ARG A 125 2.49 5.44 -5.89
N LYS A 126 1.66 6.13 -6.67
CA LYS A 126 0.97 7.37 -6.27
C LYS A 126 -0.33 7.10 -5.50
N VAL A 127 -0.78 5.85 -5.46
CA VAL A 127 -2.08 5.47 -4.90
C VAL A 127 -1.93 4.56 -3.69
N PHE A 128 -0.93 3.68 -3.69
CA PHE A 128 -0.57 2.89 -2.51
C PHE A 128 0.93 2.51 -2.54
N PRO A 129 1.57 2.31 -1.36
CA PRO A 129 2.95 1.86 -1.32
C PRO A 129 3.05 0.39 -1.77
N CYS A 130 3.89 0.07 -2.76
CA CYS A 130 3.96 -1.28 -3.34
C CYS A 130 5.33 -1.64 -3.94
N PHE A 131 5.52 -2.92 -4.27
CA PHE A 131 6.68 -3.39 -5.04
C PHE A 131 6.45 -3.14 -6.55
N ASP A 132 6.53 -1.87 -6.95
CA ASP A 132 6.23 -1.40 -8.32
C ASP A 132 7.38 -1.65 -9.32
N GLU A 133 7.73 -2.92 -9.56
CA GLU A 133 8.73 -3.37 -10.54
C GLU A 133 8.19 -4.55 -11.38
N PRO A 134 8.44 -4.64 -12.71
CA PRO A 134 7.85 -5.65 -13.60
C PRO A 134 8.12 -7.11 -13.23
N SER A 135 9.18 -7.36 -12.44
CA SER A 135 9.57 -8.67 -11.93
C SER A 135 8.77 -9.12 -10.69
N PHE A 136 8.00 -8.24 -10.07
CA PHE A 136 7.12 -8.56 -8.95
C PHE A 136 5.69 -8.76 -9.46
N LYS A 137 5.42 -9.97 -9.97
CA LYS A 137 4.06 -10.46 -10.24
C LYS A 137 3.63 -11.48 -9.18
#